data_AF-A0A6S6SKX4-F1
#
_entry.id   AF-A0A6S6SKX4-F1
#
_cell.length_a   1.000
_cell.length_b   1.000
_cell.length_c   1.000
_cell.angle_alpha   90.00
_cell.angle_beta   90.00
_cell.angle_gamma   90.00
#
_symmetry.space_group_name_H-M   'P 1'
#
loop_
_entity.id
_entity.type
_entity.pdbx_description
1 polymer ?
#
loop_
_entity_poly.entity_id
_entity_poly.type
_entity_poly.pdbx_seq_one_letter_code
_entity_poly.pdbx_strand_id
1 'polypeptide(L)'
;MIYVKGLQAKPLKLSLATLSDDARFSMDGFKPYKSSGEYKQEKLEGSIKKVSQIHDGTQHIDVYELYIGEGDKVEKGYSGSAIVSKQSAQVVAVVTTRVTSGKQAYAIPLKYLKEIWDELNPKLFDTVTPFVGISAFDRVDRAYFFGRDREIEEISRQIKIDSMIAVIGDSGSGKSSLIKAGVIPKILKEYYVLETRPAQNPFFELVHVVAKVCETRNYSEMEIGYFIDKIKTKKPQAIHAVFERLWEFLF
;
A
#
# COMPACT_ATOMS: atom_id res chain seq x y z
N MET A 1 -17.56 -6.93 -0.05
CA MET A 1 -16.37 -7.67 0.43
C MET A 1 -15.64 -8.15 -0.82
N ILE A 2 -14.46 -7.61 -1.16
CA ILE A 2 -13.72 -8.12 -2.32
C ILE A 2 -13.20 -9.51 -1.95
N TYR A 3 -13.64 -10.52 -2.69
CA TYR A 3 -13.02 -11.83 -2.71
C TYR A 3 -11.81 -11.73 -3.64
N VAL A 4 -10.60 -11.54 -3.09
CA VAL A 4 -9.40 -11.79 -3.88
C VAL A 4 -8.83 -13.15 -3.51
N LYS A 5 -9.15 -14.16 -4.33
CA LYS A 5 -8.66 -15.52 -4.17
C LYS A 5 -7.23 -15.60 -4.75
N GLY A 6 -6.26 -15.96 -3.91
CA GLY A 6 -4.90 -16.29 -4.38
C GLY A 6 -3.86 -15.17 -4.40
N LEU A 7 -4.08 -14.03 -3.72
CA LEU A 7 -3.04 -13.00 -3.63
C LEU A 7 -1.96 -13.34 -2.59
N GLN A 8 -0.71 -13.36 -3.04
CA GLN A 8 0.44 -13.18 -2.17
C GLN A 8 0.97 -11.75 -2.34
N ALA A 9 0.92 -10.95 -1.28
CA ALA A 9 1.54 -9.64 -1.25
C ALA A 9 3.02 -9.80 -0.85
N LYS A 10 3.89 -9.95 -1.84
CA LYS A 10 5.34 -9.93 -1.61
C LYS A 10 5.88 -8.56 -2.03
N PRO A 11 6.43 -7.76 -1.10
CA PRO A 11 7.09 -6.51 -1.47
C PRO A 11 8.20 -6.77 -2.49
N LEU A 12 8.28 -5.95 -3.53
CA LEU A 12 9.20 -6.16 -4.65
C LEU A 12 10.34 -5.15 -4.62
N LYS A 13 11.58 -5.66 -4.74
CA LYS A 13 12.78 -4.82 -4.88
C LYS A 13 12.85 -4.22 -6.27
N LEU A 14 13.40 -3.01 -6.35
CA LEU A 14 13.70 -2.38 -7.62
C LEU A 14 15.01 -2.89 -8.22
N SER A 15 15.14 -2.78 -9.53
CA SER A 15 16.33 -3.16 -10.27
C SER A 15 16.59 -2.16 -11.39
N LEU A 16 17.85 -1.74 -11.52
CA LEU A 16 18.33 -0.90 -12.62
C LEU A 16 18.78 -1.74 -13.82
N ALA A 17 18.42 -3.03 -13.86
CA ALA A 17 18.78 -3.91 -14.96
C ALA A 17 18.24 -3.38 -16.30
N THR A 18 19.06 -3.49 -17.35
CA THR A 18 18.62 -3.16 -18.70
C THR A 18 17.64 -4.20 -19.20
N LEU A 19 16.54 -3.74 -19.80
CA LEU A 19 15.58 -4.61 -20.48
C LEU A 19 16.19 -5.12 -21.79
N SER A 20 16.14 -6.42 -22.00
CA SER A 20 16.45 -7.03 -23.29
C SER A 20 15.20 -7.22 -24.12
N ASP A 21 15.38 -7.34 -25.44
CA ASP A 21 14.30 -7.82 -26.30
C ASP A 21 13.85 -9.21 -25.87
N ASP A 22 12.54 -9.45 -26.02
CA ASP A 22 11.82 -10.65 -25.64
C ASP A 22 11.89 -11.03 -24.15
N ALA A 23 12.38 -10.12 -23.29
CA ALA A 23 12.39 -10.31 -21.85
C ALA A 23 10.99 -10.59 -21.32
N ARG A 24 10.84 -11.70 -20.59
CA ARG A 24 9.56 -12.12 -20.01
C ARG A 24 9.28 -11.37 -18.71
N PHE A 25 8.06 -10.88 -18.59
CA PHE A 25 7.61 -10.17 -17.39
C PHE A 25 6.26 -10.66 -16.88
N SER A 26 5.94 -10.24 -15.66
CA SER A 26 4.59 -10.21 -15.14
C SER A 26 4.27 -8.83 -14.56
N MET A 27 2.99 -8.47 -14.56
CA MET A 27 2.49 -7.27 -13.91
C MET A 27 1.10 -7.54 -13.33
N ASP A 28 0.74 -6.80 -12.29
CA ASP A 28 -0.60 -6.80 -11.72
C ASP A 28 -1.31 -5.50 -12.08
N GLY A 29 -2.54 -5.60 -12.58
CA GLY A 29 -3.40 -4.44 -12.81
C GLY A 29 -4.73 -4.58 -12.09
N PHE A 30 -5.38 -3.44 -11.86
CA PHE A 30 -6.71 -3.38 -11.26
C PHE A 30 -7.72 -3.04 -12.34
N LYS A 31 -8.40 -4.07 -12.86
CA LYS A 31 -9.38 -3.93 -13.93
C LYS A 31 -10.78 -3.73 -13.34
N PRO A 32 -11.60 -2.80 -13.88
CA PRO A 32 -13.02 -2.74 -13.56
C PRO A 32 -13.68 -4.10 -13.85
N TYR A 33 -14.36 -4.66 -12.85
CA TYR A 33 -15.05 -5.93 -12.90
C TYR A 33 -16.55 -5.69 -12.73
N LYS A 34 -17.33 -6.01 -13.76
CA LYS A 34 -18.78 -5.72 -13.83
C LYS A 34 -19.11 -4.22 -13.73
N SER A 35 -20.39 -3.88 -13.93
CA SER A 35 -20.91 -2.51 -13.93
C SER A 35 -21.07 -1.89 -12.53
N SER A 36 -20.74 -2.63 -11.45
CA SER A 36 -20.96 -2.23 -10.05
C SER A 36 -19.82 -1.43 -9.40
N GLY A 37 -18.82 -0.97 -10.17
CA GLY A 37 -17.65 -0.28 -9.60
C GLY A 37 -16.70 -1.18 -8.82
N GLU A 38 -16.85 -2.51 -8.97
CA GLU A 38 -15.90 -3.48 -8.43
C GLU A 38 -14.64 -3.51 -9.29
N TYR A 39 -13.49 -3.80 -8.68
CA TYR A 39 -12.22 -3.97 -9.39
C TYR A 39 -11.66 -5.36 -9.07
N LYS A 40 -11.15 -6.03 -10.10
CA LYS A 40 -10.45 -7.31 -10.00
C LYS A 40 -8.97 -7.08 -10.21
N GLN A 41 -8.13 -7.57 -9.30
CA GLN A 41 -6.71 -7.69 -9.57
C GLN A 41 -6.49 -8.83 -10.57
N GLU A 42 -5.78 -8.52 -11.64
CA GLU A 42 -5.49 -9.47 -12.71
C GLU A 42 -4.00 -9.41 -13.02
N LYS A 43 -3.39 -10.59 -13.04
CA LYS A 43 -1.98 -10.76 -13.39
C LYS A 43 -1.90 -10.94 -14.90
N LEU A 44 -1.15 -10.07 -15.56
CA LEU A 44 -0.78 -10.23 -16.96
C LEU A 44 0.68 -10.65 -17.07
N GLU A 45 0.95 -11.46 -18.08
CA GLU A 45 2.29 -11.92 -18.41
C GLU A 45 2.54 -11.68 -19.90
N GLY A 46 3.78 -11.34 -20.23
CA GLY A 46 4.09 -10.92 -21.59
C GLY A 46 5.57 -10.95 -21.88
N SER A 47 5.92 -10.38 -23.03
CA SER A 47 7.29 -10.05 -23.41
C SER A 47 7.41 -8.58 -23.75
N ILE A 48 8.62 -8.06 -23.63
CA ILE A 48 8.95 -6.68 -23.95
C ILE A 48 9.72 -6.66 -25.25
N LYS A 49 9.43 -5.69 -26.12
CA LYS A 49 10.21 -5.47 -27.34
C LYS A 49 10.61 -4.00 -27.44
N LYS A 50 11.87 -3.72 -27.70
CA LYS A 50 12.34 -2.38 -28.01
C LYS A 50 11.76 -1.94 -29.35
N VAL A 51 11.12 -0.77 -29.36
CA VAL A 51 10.44 -0.24 -30.54
C VAL A 51 11.05 1.05 -31.05
N SER A 52 11.72 1.82 -30.19
CA SER A 52 12.39 3.05 -30.60
C SER A 52 13.42 3.51 -29.57
N GLN A 53 14.14 4.58 -29.91
CA GLN A 53 14.98 5.34 -29.00
C GLN A 53 14.63 6.82 -29.11
N ILE A 54 14.32 7.44 -27.98
CA ILE A 54 14.13 8.89 -27.89
C ILE A 54 15.46 9.52 -27.52
N HIS A 55 15.79 10.62 -28.18
CA HIS A 55 17.02 11.37 -27.98
C HIS A 55 16.66 12.78 -27.49
N ASP A 56 17.35 13.26 -26.45
CA ASP A 56 17.33 14.66 -26.05
C ASP A 56 18.77 15.12 -25.81
N GLY A 57 19.42 15.63 -26.87
CA GLY A 57 20.76 16.20 -26.88
C GLY A 57 21.89 15.27 -26.42
N THR A 58 21.96 15.04 -25.11
CA THR A 58 22.98 14.24 -24.41
C THR A 58 22.48 12.90 -23.88
N GLN A 59 21.17 12.64 -23.89
CA GLN A 59 20.58 11.42 -23.33
C GLN A 59 19.80 10.60 -24.36
N HIS A 60 19.86 9.28 -24.20
CA HIS A 60 19.15 8.30 -25.03
C HIS A 60 18.25 7.43 -24.15
N ILE A 61 16.96 7.39 -24.46
CA ILE A 61 15.97 6.57 -23.75
C ILE A 61 15.43 5.52 -24.72
N ASP A 62 15.76 4.26 -24.47
CA ASP A 62 15.12 3.11 -25.11
C ASP A 62 13.64 3.06 -24.72
N VAL A 63 12.77 3.01 -25.73
CA VAL A 63 11.33 2.82 -25.57
C VAL A 63 10.99 1.38 -25.88
N TYR A 64 10.25 0.78 -24.96
CA TYR A 64 9.88 -0.62 -25.01
C TYR A 64 8.37 -0.78 -25.00
N GLU A 65 7.83 -1.53 -25.95
CA GLU A 65 6.40 -1.86 -26.03
C GLU A 65 6.14 -3.20 -25.34
N LEU A 66 4.99 -3.29 -24.68
CA LEU A 66 4.53 -4.49 -23.97
C LEU A 66 3.69 -5.37 -24.88
N TYR A 67 4.12 -6.60 -25.08
CA TYR A 67 3.41 -7.62 -25.83
C TYR A 67 2.76 -8.60 -24.85
N ILE A 68 1.43 -8.59 -24.82
CA ILE A 68 0.62 -9.54 -24.05
C ILE A 68 0.06 -10.59 -25.02
N GLY A 69 -0.02 -11.85 -24.60
CA GLY A 69 -0.51 -12.95 -25.43
C GLY A 69 -1.95 -12.75 -25.95
N GLU A 70 -2.36 -13.56 -26.93
CA GLU A 70 -3.67 -13.42 -27.59
C GLU A 70 -4.84 -13.47 -26.59
N GLY A 71 -5.64 -12.40 -26.57
CA GLY A 71 -6.87 -12.26 -25.77
C GLY A 71 -6.81 -11.17 -24.70
N ASP A 72 -5.62 -10.88 -24.17
CA ASP A 72 -5.43 -9.90 -23.11
C ASP A 72 -4.85 -8.59 -23.65
N LYS A 73 -5.30 -7.47 -23.08
CA LYS A 73 -4.86 -6.12 -23.46
C LYS A 73 -4.54 -5.31 -22.23
N VAL A 74 -3.56 -4.43 -22.33
CA VAL A 74 -3.30 -3.45 -21.28
C VAL A 74 -4.35 -2.34 -21.37
N GLU A 75 -5.14 -2.21 -20.31
CA GLU A 75 -6.26 -1.26 -20.23
C GLU A 75 -6.05 -0.22 -19.13
N LYS A 76 -6.99 0.73 -19.01
CA LYS A 76 -7.03 1.69 -17.90
C LYS A 76 -7.10 0.90 -16.58
N GLY A 77 -6.11 1.09 -15.71
CA GLY A 77 -5.94 0.32 -14.46
C GLY A 77 -4.59 -0.41 -14.34
N TYR A 78 -3.82 -0.48 -15.42
CA TYR A 78 -2.45 -1.00 -15.42
C TYR A 78 -1.37 0.11 -15.43
N SER A 79 -1.73 1.37 -15.69
CA SER A 79 -0.77 2.47 -15.65
C SER A 79 -0.22 2.64 -14.23
N GLY A 80 1.10 2.76 -14.10
CA GLY A 80 1.79 2.80 -12.81
C GLY A 80 2.11 1.42 -12.22
N SER A 81 1.63 0.33 -12.82
CA SER A 81 1.95 -1.02 -12.34
C SER A 81 3.43 -1.37 -12.52
N ALA A 82 3.97 -2.14 -11.59
CA ALA A 82 5.32 -2.69 -11.67
C ALA A 82 5.42 -3.77 -12.76
N ILE A 83 6.42 -3.65 -13.62
CA ILE A 83 6.86 -4.71 -14.52
C ILE A 83 7.91 -5.53 -13.77
N VAL A 84 7.55 -6.76 -13.43
CA VAL A 84 8.38 -7.69 -12.67
C VAL A 84 9.06 -8.64 -13.65
N SER A 85 10.39 -8.66 -13.65
CA SER A 85 11.15 -9.64 -14.44
C SER A 85 10.87 -11.05 -13.93
N LYS A 86 10.51 -11.97 -14.84
CA LYS A 86 10.35 -13.38 -14.46
C LYS A 86 11.67 -14.06 -14.10
N GLN A 87 12.80 -13.49 -14.52
CA GLN A 87 14.13 -14.04 -14.26
C GLN A 87 14.64 -13.64 -12.86
N SER A 88 14.50 -12.36 -12.47
CA SER A 88 15.05 -11.86 -11.21
C SER A 88 14.01 -11.68 -10.10
N ALA A 89 12.71 -11.73 -10.41
CA ALA A 89 11.62 -11.39 -9.50
C ALA A 89 11.73 -9.96 -8.90
N GLN A 90 12.37 -9.05 -9.64
CA GLN A 90 12.51 -7.64 -9.28
C GLN A 90 11.74 -6.74 -10.25
N VAL A 91 11.39 -5.55 -9.79
CA VAL A 91 10.78 -4.51 -10.64
C VAL A 91 11.86 -3.89 -11.50
N VAL A 92 11.67 -3.93 -12.82
CA VAL A 92 12.62 -3.43 -13.82
C VAL A 92 12.09 -2.21 -14.58
N ALA A 93 10.77 -2.02 -14.56
CA ALA A 93 10.11 -0.92 -15.24
C ALA A 93 8.72 -0.63 -14.63
N VAL A 94 8.13 0.49 -15.01
CA VAL A 94 6.74 0.86 -14.70
C VAL A 94 5.93 0.93 -16.00
N VAL A 95 4.69 0.44 -15.97
CA VAL A 95 3.79 0.48 -17.12
C VAL A 95 3.24 1.90 -17.32
N THR A 96 3.21 2.35 -18.58
CA THR A 96 2.41 3.50 -19.01
C THR A 96 1.50 3.11 -20.16
N THR A 97 0.26 3.55 -20.15
CA THR A 97 -0.72 3.27 -21.21
C THR A 97 -0.96 4.52 -22.05
N ARG A 98 -0.81 4.43 -23.38
CA ARG A 98 -1.15 5.50 -24.32
C ARG A 98 -2.44 5.14 -25.07
N VAL A 99 -3.39 6.07 -25.09
CA VAL A 99 -4.69 5.89 -25.75
C VAL A 99 -4.69 6.69 -27.06
N THR A 100 -4.19 6.10 -28.15
CA THR A 100 -4.29 6.70 -29.50
C THR A 100 -4.48 5.58 -30.52
N SER A 101 -5.66 5.51 -31.16
CA SER A 101 -6.09 4.63 -32.28
C SER A 101 -5.82 3.10 -32.19
N GLY A 102 -5.10 2.67 -31.17
CA GLY A 102 -4.83 1.32 -30.69
C GLY A 102 -4.37 1.46 -29.23
N LYS A 103 -4.73 0.51 -28.36
CA LYS A 103 -4.23 0.50 -26.98
C LYS A 103 -2.78 0.02 -27.02
N GLN A 104 -1.82 0.92 -26.84
CA GLN A 104 -0.40 0.58 -26.70
C GLN A 104 0.04 0.84 -25.26
N ALA A 105 0.80 -0.09 -24.70
CA ALA A 105 1.42 0.07 -23.39
C ALA A 105 2.92 -0.04 -23.51
N TYR A 106 3.60 0.82 -22.79
CA TYR A 106 5.06 0.90 -22.81
C TYR A 106 5.61 0.62 -21.42
N ALA A 107 6.82 0.05 -21.40
CA ALA A 107 7.63 0.00 -20.20
C ALA A 107 8.42 1.30 -20.09
N ILE A 108 8.41 1.92 -18.91
CA ILE A 108 9.34 2.97 -18.51
C ILE A 108 10.41 2.30 -17.66
N PRO A 109 11.62 2.03 -18.19
CA PRO A 109 12.67 1.33 -17.45
C PRO A 109 13.13 2.14 -16.24
N LEU A 110 13.31 1.47 -15.10
CA LEU A 110 13.80 2.13 -13.89
C LEU A 110 15.25 2.60 -14.03
N LYS A 111 16.04 2.00 -14.95
CA LYS A 111 17.44 2.39 -15.19
C LYS A 111 17.58 3.89 -15.47
N TYR A 112 16.61 4.46 -16.19
CA TYR A 112 16.61 5.88 -16.55
C TYR A 112 16.26 6.81 -15.39
N LEU A 113 15.60 6.31 -14.33
CA LEU A 113 15.36 7.15 -13.15
C LEU A 113 16.67 7.64 -12.53
N LYS A 114 17.71 6.79 -12.52
CA LYS A 114 19.04 7.18 -12.03
C LYS A 114 19.75 8.15 -12.96
N GLU A 115 19.47 8.09 -14.27
CA GLU A 115 20.08 8.96 -15.27
C GLU A 115 19.43 10.36 -15.33
N ILE A 116 18.15 10.45 -14.94
CA ILE A 116 17.36 11.69 -15.02
C ILE A 116 17.27 12.39 -13.64
N TRP A 117 17.37 11.63 -12.55
CA TRP A 117 17.21 12.16 -11.19
C TRP A 117 18.49 11.98 -10.37
N ASP A 118 19.35 13.00 -10.42
CA ASP A 118 20.66 12.98 -9.73
C ASP A 118 20.55 12.87 -8.19
N GLU A 119 19.49 13.43 -7.61
CA GLU A 119 19.22 13.37 -6.15
C GLU A 119 18.54 12.06 -5.70
N LEU A 120 18.37 11.09 -6.60
CA LEU A 120 17.69 9.84 -6.29
C LEU A 120 18.45 9.07 -5.21
N ASN A 121 17.79 8.81 -4.08
CA ASN A 121 18.40 8.08 -2.96
C ASN A 121 18.86 6.68 -3.42
N PRO A 122 20.17 6.37 -3.39
CA PRO A 122 20.69 5.08 -3.87
C PRO A 122 20.09 3.88 -3.12
N LYS A 123 19.73 4.06 -1.85
CA LYS A 123 19.13 3.01 -1.01
C LYS A 123 17.78 2.51 -1.53
N LEU A 124 17.14 3.29 -2.41
CA LEU A 124 15.87 2.93 -3.05
C LEU A 124 15.97 1.59 -3.79
N PHE A 125 17.14 1.24 -4.34
CA PHE A 125 17.35 0.00 -5.09
C PHE A 125 17.90 -1.15 -4.24
N ASP A 126 18.48 -0.86 -3.07
CA ASP A 126 19.12 -1.88 -2.22
C ASP A 126 18.15 -2.47 -1.19
N THR A 127 17.44 -1.58 -0.49
CA THR A 127 16.70 -1.93 0.73
C THR A 127 15.21 -1.61 0.67
N VAL A 128 14.76 -0.82 -0.30
CA VAL A 128 13.36 -0.37 -0.37
C VAL A 128 12.55 -1.24 -1.33
N THR A 129 11.31 -1.51 -0.96
CA THR A 129 10.33 -2.24 -1.77
C THR A 129 9.05 -1.40 -1.91
N PRO A 130 9.05 -0.38 -2.77
CA PRO A 130 7.94 0.59 -2.83
C PRO A 130 6.65 -0.03 -3.40
N PHE A 131 6.76 -1.16 -4.09
CA PHE A 131 5.62 -1.94 -4.55
C PHE A 131 5.26 -3.00 -3.51
N VAL A 132 4.37 -2.65 -2.58
CA VAL A 132 3.88 -3.52 -1.49
C VAL A 132 2.69 -4.42 -1.89
N GLY A 133 2.25 -4.36 -3.15
CA GLY A 133 1.09 -5.12 -3.65
C GLY A 133 -0.23 -4.62 -3.05
N ILE A 134 -1.10 -5.53 -2.61
CA ILE A 134 -2.37 -5.17 -1.94
C ILE A 134 -2.21 -4.81 -0.46
N SER A 135 -1.01 -4.96 0.09
CA SER A 135 -0.73 -4.56 1.47
C SER A 135 -0.88 -3.06 1.61
N ALA A 136 -1.43 -2.63 2.74
CA ALA A 136 -1.40 -1.23 3.10
C ALA A 136 0.04 -0.84 3.45
N PHE A 137 0.44 0.37 3.06
CA PHE A 137 1.64 0.98 3.63
C PHE A 137 1.45 1.13 5.14
N ASP A 138 2.48 0.80 5.91
CA ASP A 138 2.49 0.94 7.37
C ASP A 138 3.32 2.17 7.80
N ARG A 139 3.41 2.42 9.10
CA ARG A 139 4.10 3.58 9.70
C ARG A 139 5.56 3.67 9.22
N VAL A 140 6.22 2.52 9.09
CA VAL A 140 7.62 2.41 8.63
C VAL A 140 7.79 2.85 7.17
N ASP A 141 6.71 2.85 6.40
CA ASP A 141 6.72 3.20 4.98
C ASP A 141 6.36 4.68 4.74
N ARG A 142 6.17 5.50 5.78
CA ARG A 142 5.79 6.94 5.66
C ARG A 142 6.66 7.68 4.63
N ALA A 143 7.96 7.39 4.63
CA ALA A 143 8.94 8.01 3.73
C ALA A 143 8.67 7.75 2.24
N TYR A 144 7.82 6.78 1.91
CA TYR A 144 7.46 6.40 0.55
C TYR A 144 5.97 6.65 0.23
N PHE A 145 5.21 7.22 1.18
CA PHE A 145 3.78 7.47 1.04
C PHE A 145 3.50 8.96 0.74
N PHE A 146 3.07 9.24 -0.50
CA PHE A 146 2.91 10.61 -1.03
C PHE A 146 1.53 10.86 -1.64
N GLY A 147 1.23 12.13 -1.95
CA GLY A 147 0.05 12.53 -2.74
C GLY A 147 -1.26 12.58 -1.95
N ARG A 148 -1.18 12.46 -0.62
CA ARG A 148 -2.35 12.44 0.29
C ARG A 148 -2.21 13.42 1.45
N ASP A 149 -1.34 14.43 1.32
CA ASP A 149 -1.01 15.34 2.43
C ASP A 149 -2.22 16.16 2.88
N ARG A 150 -3.10 16.55 1.96
CA ARG A 150 -4.35 17.25 2.27
C ARG A 150 -5.27 16.40 3.14
N GLU A 151 -5.53 15.15 2.77
CA GLU A 151 -6.39 14.24 3.53
C GLU A 151 -5.76 13.91 4.89
N ILE A 152 -4.44 13.74 4.97
CA ILE A 152 -3.73 13.54 6.22
C ILE A 152 -3.94 14.73 7.16
N GLU A 153 -3.80 15.96 6.65
CA GLU A 153 -3.97 17.19 7.43
C GLU A 153 -5.40 17.41 7.90
N GLU A 154 -6.37 17.13 7.04
CA GLU A 154 -7.79 17.23 7.39
C GLU A 154 -8.17 16.26 8.51
N ILE A 155 -7.84 14.98 8.36
CA ILE A 155 -8.14 13.96 9.37
C ILE A 155 -7.40 14.27 10.67
N SER A 156 -6.12 14.66 10.60
CA SER A 156 -5.33 14.97 11.81
C SER A 156 -5.90 16.16 12.60
N ARG A 157 -6.55 17.12 11.92
CA ARG A 157 -7.26 18.23 12.59
C ARG A 157 -8.58 17.77 13.19
N GLN A 158 -9.36 16.97 12.45
CA GLN A 158 -10.64 16.45 12.94
C GLN A 158 -10.48 15.57 14.18
N ILE A 159 -9.39 14.79 14.30
CA ILE A 159 -9.12 13.96 15.49
C ILE A 159 -9.08 14.79 16.79
N LYS A 160 -8.75 16.09 16.71
CA LYS A 160 -8.71 16.98 17.87
C LYS A 160 -10.10 17.49 18.31
N ILE A 161 -11.11 17.33 17.46
CA ILE A 161 -12.44 17.92 17.61
C ILE A 161 -13.50 16.82 17.77
N ASP A 162 -13.42 15.78 16.95
CA ASP A 162 -14.43 14.75 16.81
C ASP A 162 -14.02 13.47 17.56
N SER A 163 -14.96 12.91 18.32
CA SER A 163 -14.76 11.62 19.03
C SER A 163 -14.86 10.40 18.10
N MET A 164 -15.31 10.58 16.86
CA MET A 164 -15.46 9.51 15.88
C MET A 164 -15.35 10.06 14.45
N ILE A 165 -14.47 9.45 13.65
CA ILE A 165 -14.26 9.81 12.25
C ILE A 165 -14.39 8.55 11.39
N ALA A 166 -15.20 8.63 10.34
CA ALA A 166 -15.35 7.56 9.37
C ALA A 166 -14.61 7.90 8.07
N VAL A 167 -13.61 7.09 7.70
CA VAL A 167 -12.92 7.22 6.40
C VAL A 167 -13.53 6.25 5.40
N ILE A 168 -14.29 6.79 4.46
CA ILE A 168 -15.06 6.03 3.46
C ILE A 168 -14.45 6.25 2.07
N GLY A 169 -14.50 5.22 1.25
CA GLY A 169 -14.03 5.26 -0.13
C GLY A 169 -13.87 3.85 -0.70
N ASP A 170 -13.64 3.77 -2.00
CA ASP A 170 -13.58 2.50 -2.73
C ASP A 170 -12.54 1.55 -2.14
N SER A 171 -12.80 0.24 -2.22
CA SER A 171 -11.81 -0.76 -1.78
C SER A 171 -10.54 -0.64 -2.62
N GLY A 172 -9.37 -0.71 -1.98
CA GLY A 172 -8.09 -0.50 -2.68
C GLY A 172 -7.70 0.97 -2.90
N SER A 173 -8.54 1.95 -2.57
CA SER A 173 -8.21 3.39 -2.72
C SER A 173 -7.09 3.91 -1.80
N GLY A 174 -6.54 3.03 -0.95
CA GLY A 174 -5.45 3.36 -0.03
C GLY A 174 -5.88 3.85 1.34
N LYS A 175 -7.14 3.70 1.77
CA LYS A 175 -7.63 4.15 3.09
C LYS A 175 -6.78 3.66 4.27
N SER A 176 -6.46 2.37 4.30
CA SER A 176 -5.62 1.81 5.36
C SER A 176 -4.20 2.39 5.32
N SER A 177 -3.63 2.61 4.14
CA SER A 177 -2.34 3.29 3.96
C SER A 177 -2.40 4.75 4.42
N LEU A 178 -3.48 5.47 4.10
CA LEU A 178 -3.71 6.84 4.53
C LEU A 178 -3.68 6.94 6.06
N ILE A 179 -4.37 6.03 6.76
CA ILE A 179 -4.38 6.02 8.22
C ILE A 179 -3.02 5.57 8.78
N LYS A 180 -2.51 4.41 8.36
CA LYS A 180 -1.30 3.78 8.94
C LYS A 180 -0.02 4.52 8.60
N ALA A 181 0.19 4.84 7.33
CA ALA A 181 1.41 5.47 6.86
C ALA A 181 1.32 7.00 6.86
N GLY A 182 0.12 7.59 6.93
CA GLY A 182 -0.07 9.05 6.89
C GLY A 182 -0.47 9.66 8.23
N VAL A 183 -1.71 9.39 8.67
CA VAL A 183 -2.33 10.04 9.83
C VAL A 183 -1.66 9.62 11.14
N ILE A 184 -1.51 8.31 11.38
CA ILE A 184 -0.95 7.80 12.64
C ILE A 184 0.44 8.42 12.91
N PRO A 185 1.42 8.37 11.99
CA PRO A 185 2.73 9.00 12.20
C PRO A 185 2.67 10.48 12.59
N LYS A 186 1.66 11.23 12.12
CA LYS A 186 1.48 12.65 12.42
C LYS A 186 0.96 12.91 13.84
N ILE A 187 0.10 12.03 14.35
CA ILE A 187 -0.58 12.22 15.65
C ILE A 187 0.14 11.53 16.83
N LEU A 188 1.11 10.64 16.58
CA LEU A 188 1.76 9.84 17.63
C LEU A 188 2.48 10.65 18.73
N LYS A 189 2.75 11.94 18.51
CA LYS A 189 3.31 12.83 19.55
C LYS A 189 2.29 13.24 20.60
N GLU A 190 1.01 13.25 20.24
CA GLU A 190 -0.08 13.76 21.08
C GLU A 190 -1.05 12.64 21.51
N TYR A 191 -1.02 11.50 20.82
CA TYR A 191 -1.98 10.42 21.01
C TYR A 191 -1.32 9.07 21.16
N TYR A 192 -1.88 8.25 22.04
CA TYR A 192 -1.61 6.82 22.07
C TYR A 192 -2.57 6.10 21.12
N VAL A 193 -2.02 5.32 20.19
CA VAL A 193 -2.82 4.70 19.11
C VAL A 193 -2.96 3.20 19.33
N LEU A 194 -4.20 2.76 19.63
CA LEU A 194 -4.62 1.37 19.63
C LEU A 194 -5.18 1.01 18.25
N GLU A 195 -4.49 0.16 17.51
CA GLU A 195 -4.93 -0.29 16.19
C GLU A 195 -5.56 -1.68 16.29
N THR A 196 -6.79 -1.85 15.80
CA THR A 196 -7.48 -3.14 15.76
C THR A 196 -8.18 -3.36 14.43
N ARG A 197 -8.38 -4.64 14.05
CA ARG A 197 -9.20 -5.05 12.92
C ARG A 197 -10.35 -5.88 13.47
N PRO A 198 -11.52 -5.27 13.72
CA PRO A 198 -12.58 -5.92 14.50
C PRO A 198 -13.10 -7.24 13.90
N ALA A 199 -13.00 -7.40 12.58
CA ALA A 199 -13.42 -8.59 11.83
C ALA A 199 -14.78 -9.13 12.30
N GLN A 200 -14.90 -10.44 12.56
CA GLN A 200 -16.13 -11.09 13.05
C GLN A 200 -16.27 -11.00 14.59
N ASN A 201 -15.21 -10.63 15.33
CA ASN A 201 -15.17 -10.71 16.79
C ASN A 201 -14.57 -9.42 17.41
N PRO A 202 -15.27 -8.27 17.31
CA PRO A 202 -14.74 -6.95 17.67
C PRO A 202 -14.19 -6.85 19.09
N PHE A 203 -14.90 -7.42 20.07
CA PHE A 203 -14.51 -7.37 21.48
C PHE A 203 -13.32 -8.28 21.80
N PHE A 204 -13.19 -9.39 21.07
CA PHE A 204 -12.04 -10.29 21.22
C PHE A 204 -10.77 -9.64 20.66
N GLU A 205 -10.86 -9.02 19.49
CA GLU A 205 -9.75 -8.25 18.90
C GLU A 205 -9.38 -7.04 19.76
N LEU A 206 -10.35 -6.40 20.42
CA LEU A 206 -10.07 -5.34 21.39
C LEU A 206 -9.32 -5.87 22.62
N VAL A 207 -9.70 -7.03 23.16
CA VAL A 207 -8.97 -7.70 24.25
C VAL A 207 -7.52 -7.94 23.87
N HIS A 208 -7.28 -8.50 22.68
CA HIS A 208 -5.91 -8.76 22.20
C HIS A 208 -5.06 -7.50 22.12
N VAL A 209 -5.61 -6.40 21.61
CA VAL A 209 -4.88 -5.14 21.48
C VAL A 209 -4.60 -4.53 22.85
N VAL A 210 -5.55 -4.57 23.78
CA VAL A 210 -5.35 -4.07 25.15
C VAL A 210 -4.33 -4.91 25.91
N ALA A 211 -4.40 -6.25 25.81
CA ALA A 211 -3.44 -7.16 26.45
C ALA A 211 -2.00 -6.87 26.00
N LYS A 212 -1.78 -6.69 24.70
CA LYS A 212 -0.46 -6.34 24.15
C LYS A 212 0.10 -5.03 24.71
N VAL A 213 -0.76 -4.04 24.95
CA VAL A 213 -0.36 -2.78 25.59
C VAL A 213 0.01 -2.99 27.05
N CYS A 214 -0.76 -3.81 27.76
CA CYS A 214 -0.49 -4.15 29.15
C CYS A 214 0.86 -4.88 29.31
N GLU A 215 1.15 -5.85 28.44
CA GLU A 215 2.44 -6.56 28.39
C GLU A 215 3.60 -5.60 28.18
N THR A 216 3.48 -4.66 27.24
CA THR A 216 4.54 -3.69 26.92
C THR A 216 4.80 -2.72 28.08
N ARG A 217 3.85 -2.58 29.00
CA ARG A 217 3.87 -1.60 30.09
C ARG A 217 3.94 -2.24 31.48
N ASN A 218 4.15 -3.55 31.57
CA ASN A 218 4.29 -4.32 32.82
C ASN A 218 3.10 -4.19 33.79
N TYR A 219 1.87 -4.17 33.27
CA TYR A 219 0.68 -4.25 34.12
C TYR A 219 0.61 -5.61 34.84
N SER A 220 0.00 -5.64 36.02
CA SER A 220 -0.19 -6.89 36.77
C SER A 220 -1.22 -7.82 36.12
N GLU A 221 -1.13 -9.13 36.38
CA GLU A 221 -2.13 -10.11 35.91
C GLU A 221 -3.55 -9.75 36.37
N MET A 222 -3.69 -9.17 37.56
CA MET A 222 -4.96 -8.72 38.11
C MET A 222 -5.58 -7.59 37.27
N GLU A 223 -4.77 -6.64 36.80
CA GLU A 223 -5.23 -5.54 35.96
C GLU A 223 -5.59 -5.99 34.55
N ILE A 224 -4.80 -6.89 33.98
CA ILE A 224 -5.10 -7.51 32.69
C ILE A 224 -6.43 -8.27 32.78
N GLY A 225 -6.63 -9.06 33.85
CA GLY A 225 -7.89 -9.74 34.13
C GLY A 225 -9.07 -8.78 34.23
N TYR A 226 -8.92 -7.67 34.95
CA TYR A 226 -9.93 -6.61 35.04
C TYR A 226 -10.32 -6.06 33.66
N PHE A 227 -9.35 -5.73 32.80
CA PHE A 227 -9.64 -5.20 31.46
C PHE A 227 -10.36 -6.22 30.58
N ILE A 228 -9.89 -7.48 30.59
CA ILE A 228 -10.49 -8.58 29.84
C ILE A 228 -11.96 -8.76 30.24
N ASP A 229 -12.24 -8.83 31.54
CA ASP A 229 -13.58 -9.06 32.05
C ASP A 229 -14.53 -7.92 31.69
N LYS A 230 -14.05 -6.66 31.79
CA LYS A 230 -14.83 -5.48 31.39
C LYS A 230 -15.15 -5.47 29.90
N ILE A 231 -14.19 -5.77 29.02
CA ILE A 231 -14.43 -5.83 27.57
C ILE A 231 -15.40 -6.97 27.21
N LYS A 232 -15.27 -8.14 27.86
CA LYS A 232 -16.17 -9.29 27.65
C LYS A 232 -17.62 -9.00 28.00
N THR A 233 -17.91 -8.02 28.86
CA THR A 233 -19.29 -7.61 29.14
C THR A 233 -20.01 -7.00 27.94
N LYS A 234 -19.26 -6.50 26.95
CA LYS A 234 -19.77 -5.77 25.76
C LYS A 234 -20.60 -4.52 26.10
N LYS A 235 -20.56 -4.04 27.35
CA LYS A 235 -21.28 -2.85 27.80
C LYS A 235 -20.42 -1.61 27.54
N PRO A 236 -20.95 -0.57 26.87
CA PRO A 236 -20.18 0.65 26.57
C PRO A 236 -19.52 1.28 27.80
N GLN A 237 -20.23 1.34 28.93
CA GLN A 237 -19.72 1.93 30.16
C GLN A 237 -18.56 1.12 30.77
N ALA A 238 -18.62 -0.21 30.67
CA ALA A 238 -17.55 -1.07 31.14
C ALA A 238 -16.29 -0.93 30.26
N ILE A 239 -16.47 -0.81 28.94
CA ILE A 239 -15.37 -0.60 27.99
C ILE A 239 -14.76 0.79 28.16
N HIS A 240 -15.59 1.82 28.37
CA HIS A 240 -15.12 3.18 28.66
C HIS A 240 -14.21 3.20 29.89
N ALA A 241 -14.60 2.51 30.98
CA ALA A 241 -13.78 2.40 32.18
C ALA A 241 -12.41 1.73 31.94
N VAL A 242 -12.29 0.86 30.92
CA VAL A 242 -10.99 0.30 30.52
C VAL A 242 -10.11 1.39 29.92
N PHE A 243 -10.65 2.23 29.02
CA PHE A 243 -9.87 3.28 28.38
C PHE A 243 -9.49 4.42 29.33
N GLU A 244 -10.38 4.82 30.24
CA GLU A 244 -10.06 5.78 31.31
C GLU A 244 -8.88 5.29 32.15
N ARG A 245 -8.95 4.02 32.59
CA ARG A 245 -7.87 3.45 33.40
C ARG A 245 -6.59 3.29 32.58
N LEU A 246 -6.65 2.86 31.32
CA LEU A 246 -5.45 2.83 30.46
C LEU A 246 -4.84 4.22 30.29
N TRP A 247 -5.64 5.28 30.22
CA TRP A 247 -5.16 6.66 30.08
C TRP A 247 -4.32 7.10 31.28
N GLU A 248 -4.80 6.87 32.52
CA GLU A 248 -4.11 7.23 33.77
C GLU A 248 -2.69 6.65 33.90
N PHE A 249 -2.40 5.55 33.21
CA PHE A 249 -1.09 4.89 33.24
C PHE A 249 -0.23 5.19 32.00
N LEU A 250 -0.82 5.74 30.93
CA LEU A 250 -0.11 6.05 29.68
C LEU A 250 0.44 7.48 29.67
N PHE A 251 -0.16 8.39 30.44
CA PHE A 251 0.18 9.82 30.55
C PHE A 251 0.18 10.26 32.01
#